data_AF-A0A2M7GLF5-F1
#
_entry.id   AF-A0A2M7GLF5-F1
#
_cell.length_a   1.000
_cell.length_b   1.000
_cell.length_c   1.000
_cell.angle_alpha   90.00
_cell.angle_beta   90.00
_cell.angle_gamma   90.00
#
_symmetry.space_group_name_H-M   'P 1'
#
loop_
_entity.id
_entity.type
_entity.pdbx_description
1 polymer ?
#
loop_
_entity_poly.entity_id
_entity_poly.type
_entity_poly.pdbx_seq_one_letter_code
_entity_poly.pdbx_strand_id
1 'polypeptide(L)'
;MAQDDPATPVERGRKVYNFRCYFCHGYNGDAATEAAEYLSPKPADFTTAKHLTAPKIMQVLRHGVKGTAMKSFAKTLSPEEIEDVARFIESEFVTKAAVNTFYHTKENGWPRHRERYAAAYPFVKREIAIDKAPTTMTPEQRHGLALFKKTCITCHAGRESKASGEAWSKYPLSDQGCGVVCHRDGRIDFPWRKDGARDSAGGAPATPYDVHNRAPVITGLSAQERRGEELYQANCAFCHAMDGSGGNWIGAFLDPPARNLNDPELRARLDHGSVIRVIRDGLSGTSMSAWKRVMTEDQIAAVAAYVEKAFFDRVPQQPGGVQR
;
A
#
# COMPACT_ATOMS: atom_id res chain seq x y z
N MET A 1 28.99 -13.15 -10.29
CA MET A 1 27.55 -12.91 -10.46
C MET A 1 27.43 -11.75 -11.44
N ALA A 2 26.91 -12.00 -12.64
CA ALA A 2 26.73 -10.92 -13.63
C ALA A 2 25.78 -9.88 -13.02
N GLN A 3 26.22 -8.62 -12.98
CA GLN A 3 25.34 -7.51 -12.61
C GLN A 3 24.36 -7.33 -13.77
N ASP A 4 23.09 -7.64 -13.54
CA ASP A 4 22.04 -7.49 -14.55
C ASP A 4 21.91 -6.01 -14.94
N ASP A 5 21.95 -5.73 -16.24
CA ASP A 5 21.81 -4.38 -16.78
C ASP A 5 20.37 -3.86 -16.48
N PRO A 6 20.22 -2.73 -15.76
CA PRO A 6 18.93 -2.18 -15.39
C PRO A 6 18.04 -1.75 -16.57
N ALA A 7 18.58 -1.74 -17.79
CA ALA A 7 17.86 -1.43 -19.03
C ALA A 7 17.24 -2.64 -19.73
N THR A 8 17.51 -3.89 -19.30
CA THR A 8 16.96 -5.07 -19.99
C THR A 8 15.43 -5.14 -19.89
N PRO A 9 14.74 -5.73 -20.89
CA PRO A 9 13.29 -5.97 -20.84
C PRO A 9 12.82 -6.68 -19.56
N VAL A 10 13.63 -7.62 -19.05
CA VAL A 10 13.33 -8.35 -17.81
C VAL A 10 13.37 -7.42 -16.59
N GLU A 11 14.36 -6.54 -16.48
CA GLU A 11 14.46 -5.60 -15.36
C GLU A 11 13.42 -4.46 -15.42
N ARG A 12 13.04 -4.03 -16.63
CA ARG A 12 11.89 -3.11 -16.79
C ARG A 12 10.59 -3.80 -16.38
N GLY A 13 10.40 -5.05 -16.80
CA GLY A 13 9.26 -5.88 -16.41
C GLY A 13 9.18 -6.11 -14.90
N ARG A 14 10.33 -6.35 -14.26
CA ARG A 14 10.47 -6.45 -12.80
C ARG A 14 9.93 -5.21 -12.09
N LYS A 15 10.30 -4.01 -12.57
CA LYS A 15 9.82 -2.75 -11.98
C LYS A 15 8.30 -2.64 -12.04
N VAL A 16 7.70 -2.92 -13.20
CA VAL A 16 6.25 -2.87 -13.37
C VAL A 16 5.55 -3.94 -12.52
N TYR A 17 6.08 -5.17 -12.49
CA TYR A 17 5.56 -6.24 -11.65
C TYR A 17 5.60 -5.89 -10.16
N ASN A 18 6.74 -5.37 -9.70
CA ASN A 18 6.95 -4.95 -8.32
C ASN A 18 6.11 -3.74 -7.93
N PHE A 19 5.65 -2.96 -8.92
CA PHE A 19 4.72 -1.86 -8.69
C PHE A 19 3.28 -2.34 -8.60
N ARG A 20 2.81 -3.18 -9.54
CA ARG A 20 1.37 -3.47 -9.71
C ARG A 20 0.94 -4.89 -9.39
N CYS A 21 1.79 -5.88 -9.67
CA CYS A 21 1.38 -7.28 -9.72
C CYS A 21 1.65 -8.02 -8.40
N TYR A 22 2.72 -7.64 -7.69
CA TYR A 22 3.21 -8.36 -6.50
C TYR A 22 2.17 -8.49 -5.38
N PHE A 23 1.23 -7.55 -5.25
CA PHE A 23 0.32 -7.55 -4.10
C PHE A 23 -0.60 -8.76 -4.10
N CYS A 24 -1.03 -9.20 -5.28
CA CYS A 24 -1.82 -10.42 -5.44
C CYS A 24 -0.93 -11.64 -5.73
N HIS A 25 0.15 -11.47 -6.49
CA HIS A 25 0.95 -12.59 -6.98
C HIS A 25 2.24 -12.88 -6.17
N GLY A 26 2.55 -12.05 -5.18
CA GLY A 26 3.77 -12.15 -4.37
C GLY A 26 5.03 -11.70 -5.11
N TYR A 27 6.04 -11.21 -4.38
CA TYR A 27 7.37 -10.92 -4.95
C TYR A 27 8.11 -12.18 -5.41
N ASN A 28 7.74 -13.35 -4.88
CA ASN A 28 8.24 -14.65 -5.29
C ASN A 28 7.39 -15.29 -6.41
N GLY A 29 6.30 -14.64 -6.82
CA GLY A 29 5.40 -15.18 -7.84
C GLY A 29 4.55 -16.35 -7.35
N ASP A 30 4.52 -16.64 -6.05
CA ASP A 30 3.84 -17.80 -5.44
C ASP A 30 2.38 -17.54 -5.06
N ALA A 31 1.88 -16.31 -5.26
CA ALA A 31 0.57 -15.84 -4.82
C ALA A 31 0.29 -16.10 -3.33
N ALA A 32 1.33 -16.17 -2.49
CA ALA A 32 1.21 -16.42 -1.06
C ALA A 32 1.07 -15.11 -0.26
N THR A 33 0.21 -14.19 -0.72
CA THR A 33 -0.04 -12.90 -0.09
C THR A 33 -1.34 -12.90 0.72
N GLU A 34 -1.46 -11.99 1.69
CA GLU A 34 -2.71 -11.80 2.44
C GLU A 34 -3.88 -11.46 1.50
N ALA A 35 -3.63 -10.63 0.49
CA ALA A 35 -4.63 -10.27 -0.51
C ALA A 35 -5.15 -11.49 -1.29
N ALA A 36 -4.27 -12.43 -1.64
CA ALA A 36 -4.65 -13.65 -2.35
C ALA A 36 -5.60 -14.53 -1.56
N GLU A 37 -5.60 -14.48 -0.22
CA GLU A 37 -6.50 -15.27 0.63
C GLU A 37 -7.96 -14.79 0.58
N TYR A 38 -8.21 -13.52 0.24
CA TYR A 38 -9.56 -12.97 0.10
C TYR A 38 -10.12 -13.05 -1.33
N LEU A 39 -9.35 -13.62 -2.28
CA LEU A 39 -9.75 -13.72 -3.68
C LEU A 39 -10.20 -15.14 -4.03
N SER A 40 -11.36 -15.24 -4.66
CA SER A 40 -11.89 -16.48 -5.22
C SER A 40 -12.29 -16.27 -6.68
N PRO A 41 -11.65 -16.95 -7.64
CA PRO A 41 -10.51 -17.87 -7.46
C PRO A 41 -9.23 -17.14 -7.05
N LYS A 42 -8.29 -17.88 -6.45
CA LYS A 42 -6.98 -17.36 -6.04
C LYS A 42 -6.15 -16.91 -7.26
N PRO A 43 -5.26 -15.90 -7.09
CA PRO A 43 -4.28 -15.55 -8.11
C PRO A 43 -3.39 -16.75 -8.48
N ALA A 44 -2.88 -16.77 -9.71
CA ALA A 44 -1.99 -17.83 -10.18
C ALA A 44 -0.65 -17.81 -9.41
N ASP A 45 -0.24 -18.99 -8.96
CA ASP A 45 1.11 -19.30 -8.50
C ASP A 45 2.00 -19.61 -9.71
N PHE A 46 2.84 -18.66 -10.08
CA PHE A 46 3.74 -18.76 -11.23
C PHE A 46 4.87 -19.78 -11.01
N THR A 47 5.20 -20.11 -9.76
CA THR A 47 6.28 -21.06 -9.45
C THR A 47 5.90 -22.50 -9.85
N THR A 48 4.60 -22.80 -9.86
CA THR A 48 4.04 -24.10 -10.25
C THR A 48 3.45 -24.10 -11.66
N ALA A 49 3.19 -22.92 -12.25
CA ALA A 49 2.56 -22.77 -13.56
C ALA A 49 3.53 -22.90 -14.76
N LYS A 50 4.20 -24.05 -14.90
CA LYS A 50 5.23 -24.33 -15.95
C LYS A 50 4.75 -24.23 -17.40
N HIS A 51 3.44 -24.13 -17.62
CA HIS A 51 2.81 -24.03 -18.94
C HIS A 51 2.59 -22.57 -19.41
N LEU A 52 2.84 -21.59 -18.54
CA LEU A 52 2.72 -20.17 -18.87
C LEU A 52 3.93 -19.72 -19.69
N THR A 53 3.65 -19.01 -20.77
CA THR A 53 4.64 -18.39 -21.64
C THR A 53 4.37 -16.90 -21.76
N ALA A 54 5.35 -16.08 -22.14
CA ALA A 54 5.14 -14.64 -22.28
C ALA A 54 3.93 -14.32 -23.20
N PRO A 55 3.75 -14.96 -24.37
CA PRO A 55 2.55 -14.71 -25.20
C PRO A 55 1.23 -14.97 -24.48
N LYS A 56 1.12 -16.04 -23.68
CA LYS A 56 -0.09 -16.34 -22.89
C LYS A 56 -0.29 -15.30 -21.78
N ILE A 57 0.78 -14.93 -21.08
CA ILE A 57 0.73 -13.93 -20.02
C ILE A 57 0.31 -12.56 -20.60
N MET A 58 0.83 -12.17 -21.77
CA MET A 58 0.43 -10.94 -22.46
C MET A 58 -1.06 -10.92 -22.80
N GLN A 59 -1.64 -12.05 -23.24
CA GLN A 59 -3.09 -12.14 -23.48
C GLN A 59 -3.88 -11.94 -22.19
N VAL A 60 -3.45 -12.56 -21.09
CA VAL A 60 -4.08 -12.37 -19.77
C VAL A 60 -3.96 -10.92 -19.31
N LEU A 61 -2.80 -10.28 -19.45
CA LEU A 61 -2.62 -8.86 -19.11
C LEU A 61 -3.52 -7.95 -19.96
N ARG A 62 -3.72 -8.26 -21.24
CA ARG A 62 -4.56 -7.45 -22.14
C ARG A 62 -6.05 -7.61 -21.88
N HIS A 63 -6.51 -8.79 -21.49
CA HIS A 63 -7.95 -9.09 -21.43
C HIS A 63 -8.48 -9.36 -20.02
N GLY A 64 -7.59 -9.58 -19.06
CA GLY A 64 -7.94 -10.13 -17.76
C GLY A 64 -8.40 -11.59 -17.85
N VAL A 65 -8.91 -12.12 -16.75
CA VAL A 65 -9.53 -13.46 -16.67
C VAL A 65 -10.94 -13.33 -16.14
N LYS A 66 -11.92 -13.70 -16.96
CA LYS A 66 -13.36 -13.62 -16.63
C LYS A 66 -13.66 -14.43 -15.37
N GLY A 67 -14.46 -13.86 -14.48
CA GLY A 67 -14.84 -14.50 -13.20
C GLY A 67 -13.76 -14.44 -12.12
N THR A 68 -12.70 -13.65 -12.33
CA THR A 68 -11.61 -13.46 -11.35
C THR A 68 -11.36 -11.98 -11.07
N ALA A 69 -10.51 -11.70 -10.08
CA ALA A 69 -10.03 -10.34 -9.81
C ALA A 69 -8.99 -9.84 -10.83
N MET A 70 -8.46 -10.70 -11.69
CA MET A 70 -7.47 -10.33 -12.71
C MET A 70 -8.13 -9.52 -13.83
N LYS A 71 -8.11 -8.19 -13.73
CA LYS A 71 -8.65 -7.27 -14.74
C LYS A 71 -7.70 -7.08 -15.92
N SER A 72 -8.23 -6.48 -16.97
CA SER A 72 -7.42 -6.01 -18.10
C SER A 72 -6.55 -4.82 -17.68
N PHE A 73 -5.29 -4.84 -18.11
CA PHE A 73 -4.32 -3.76 -17.96
C PHE A 73 -4.09 -2.99 -19.27
N ALA A 74 -4.84 -3.29 -20.34
CA ALA A 74 -4.63 -2.68 -21.66
C ALA A 74 -4.84 -1.16 -21.70
N LYS A 75 -5.53 -0.59 -20.70
CA LYS A 75 -5.73 0.86 -20.54
C LYS A 75 -4.73 1.51 -19.57
N THR A 76 -3.90 0.71 -18.90
CA THR A 76 -3.04 1.17 -17.80
C THR A 76 -1.56 0.93 -18.09
N LEU A 77 -1.24 -0.07 -18.91
CA LEU A 77 0.11 -0.41 -19.33
C LEU A 77 0.25 -0.26 -20.84
N SER A 78 1.38 0.28 -21.28
CA SER A 78 1.74 0.31 -22.69
C SER A 78 1.95 -1.11 -23.25
N PRO A 79 1.86 -1.30 -24.57
CA PRO A 79 2.16 -2.59 -25.18
C PRO A 79 3.56 -3.13 -24.82
N GLU A 80 4.55 -2.24 -24.69
CA GLU A 80 5.92 -2.60 -24.28
C GLU A 80 5.96 -3.02 -22.81
N GLU A 81 5.31 -2.29 -21.90
CA GLU A 81 5.27 -2.67 -20.48
C GLU A 81 4.59 -4.02 -20.26
N ILE A 82 3.53 -4.32 -21.03
CA ILE A 82 2.87 -5.64 -21.01
C ILE A 82 3.85 -6.74 -21.45
N GLU A 83 4.63 -6.49 -22.49
CA GLU A 83 5.63 -7.44 -22.98
C GLU A 83 6.75 -7.67 -21.96
N ASP A 84 7.30 -6.59 -21.42
CA ASP A 84 8.37 -6.60 -20.42
C ASP A 84 7.94 -7.40 -19.18
N VAL A 85 6.74 -7.14 -18.63
CA VAL A 85 6.20 -7.88 -17.47
C VAL A 85 6.02 -9.36 -17.80
N ALA A 86 5.51 -9.68 -18.99
CA ALA A 86 5.31 -11.07 -19.39
C ALA A 86 6.63 -11.84 -19.52
N ARG A 87 7.64 -11.21 -20.13
CA ARG A 87 9.01 -11.77 -20.23
C ARG A 87 9.63 -11.95 -18.86
N PHE A 88 9.45 -11.00 -17.96
CA PHE A 88 9.92 -11.10 -16.57
C PHE A 88 9.27 -12.28 -15.84
N ILE A 89 7.94 -12.43 -15.90
CA ILE A 89 7.23 -13.52 -15.22
C ILE A 89 7.68 -14.88 -15.78
N GLU A 90 7.74 -15.03 -17.10
CA GLU A 90 8.18 -16.27 -17.74
C GLU A 90 9.64 -16.60 -17.40
N SER A 91 10.55 -15.63 -17.50
CA SER A 91 11.97 -15.87 -17.28
C SER A 91 12.26 -16.17 -15.81
N GLU A 92 11.80 -15.32 -14.89
CA GLU A 92 12.22 -15.36 -13.51
C GLU A 92 11.42 -16.36 -12.69
N PHE A 93 10.08 -16.35 -12.78
CA PHE A 93 9.24 -17.23 -11.96
C PHE A 93 9.01 -18.60 -12.59
N VAL A 94 8.68 -18.65 -13.89
CA VAL A 94 8.29 -19.89 -14.54
C VAL A 94 9.52 -20.74 -14.90
N THR A 95 10.49 -20.14 -15.58
CA THR A 95 11.66 -20.83 -16.15
C THR A 95 12.77 -21.01 -15.12
N LYS A 96 13.32 -19.91 -14.58
CA LYS A 96 14.45 -19.95 -13.63
C LYS A 96 14.03 -20.40 -12.23
N ALA A 97 12.75 -20.22 -11.88
CA ALA A 97 12.26 -20.33 -10.50
C ALA A 97 13.14 -19.53 -9.52
N ALA A 98 13.62 -18.37 -9.98
CA ALA A 98 14.54 -17.54 -9.23
C ALA A 98 13.83 -16.90 -8.04
N VAL A 99 14.53 -16.81 -6.90
CA VAL A 99 14.13 -15.93 -5.81
C VAL A 99 14.30 -14.50 -6.30
N ASN A 100 13.18 -13.88 -6.63
CA ASN A 100 13.19 -12.83 -7.64
C ASN A 100 13.57 -11.46 -7.06
N THR A 101 12.90 -11.02 -6.00
CA THR A 101 13.19 -9.69 -5.43
C THR A 101 13.20 -9.72 -3.90
N PHE A 102 14.32 -9.30 -3.30
CA PHE A 102 14.33 -8.95 -1.89
C PHE A 102 13.50 -7.69 -1.70
N TYR A 103 12.45 -7.79 -0.88
CA TYR A 103 11.55 -6.68 -0.60
C TYR A 103 12.12 -5.65 0.37
N HIS A 104 13.13 -5.99 1.14
CA HIS A 104 13.71 -5.09 2.12
C HIS A 104 15.16 -4.80 1.74
N THR A 105 15.35 -3.83 0.84
CA THR A 105 16.66 -3.36 0.39
C THR A 105 16.92 -1.94 0.85
N LYS A 106 18.17 -1.49 0.75
CA LYS A 106 18.48 -0.10 1.07
C LYS A 106 17.78 0.85 0.08
N GLU A 107 17.69 0.44 -1.17
CA GLU A 107 17.19 1.20 -2.32
C GLU A 107 15.68 1.45 -2.23
N ASN A 108 14.92 0.54 -1.61
CA ASN A 108 13.50 0.74 -1.32
C ASN A 108 13.22 1.15 0.13
N GLY A 109 14.17 1.86 0.76
CA GLY A 109 13.94 2.54 2.03
C GLY A 109 14.14 1.70 3.30
N TRP A 110 14.69 0.49 3.17
CA TRP A 110 14.95 -0.41 4.31
C TRP A 110 16.44 -0.56 4.62
N PRO A 111 17.15 0.53 4.98
CA PRO A 111 18.56 0.44 5.32
C PRO A 111 18.74 -0.45 6.55
N ARG A 112 19.74 -1.34 6.52
CA ARG A 112 20.09 -2.24 7.63
C ARG A 112 18.94 -3.14 8.09
N HIS A 113 17.96 -3.44 7.24
CA HIS A 113 16.82 -4.27 7.64
C HIS A 113 17.23 -5.67 8.11
N ARG A 114 18.25 -6.29 7.49
CA ARG A 114 18.81 -7.56 7.96
C ARG A 114 19.36 -7.47 9.37
N GLU A 115 20.11 -6.42 9.68
CA GLU A 115 20.70 -6.22 11.01
C GLU A 115 19.62 -5.91 12.06
N ARG A 116 18.67 -5.03 11.73
CA ARG A 116 17.65 -4.53 12.66
C ARG A 116 16.60 -5.59 13.01
N TYR A 117 16.27 -6.48 12.08
CA TYR A 117 15.14 -7.40 12.22
C TYR A 117 15.55 -8.88 12.14
N ALA A 118 16.83 -9.20 12.24
CA ALA A 118 17.35 -10.57 12.18
C ALA A 118 16.58 -11.55 13.10
N ALA A 119 16.26 -11.11 14.32
CA ALA A 119 15.54 -11.94 15.29
C ALA A 119 14.12 -12.34 14.84
N ALA A 120 13.48 -11.55 13.96
CA ALA A 120 12.14 -11.84 13.42
C ALA A 120 12.18 -12.81 12.21
N TYR A 121 13.36 -13.05 11.61
CA TYR A 121 13.48 -13.80 10.36
C TYR A 121 13.01 -15.24 10.44
N PRO A 122 13.23 -15.99 11.53
CA PRO A 122 12.67 -17.34 11.65
C PRO A 122 11.14 -17.37 11.53
N PHE A 123 10.44 -16.35 12.02
CA PHE A 123 8.98 -16.24 11.88
C PHE A 123 8.58 -15.83 10.45
N VAL A 124 9.31 -14.89 9.83
CA VAL A 124 9.11 -14.48 8.42
C VAL A 124 9.29 -15.66 7.46
N LYS A 125 10.31 -16.49 7.71
CA LYS A 125 10.62 -17.69 6.93
C LYS A 125 9.77 -18.90 7.30
N ARG A 126 8.89 -18.78 8.31
CA ARG A 126 8.06 -19.87 8.86
C ARG A 126 8.86 -21.05 9.42
N GLU A 127 10.08 -20.80 9.88
CA GLU A 127 10.91 -21.77 10.61
C GLU A 127 10.40 -21.95 12.05
N ILE A 128 9.70 -20.94 12.59
CA ILE A 128 9.05 -20.97 13.90
C ILE A 128 7.61 -20.49 13.73
N ALA A 129 6.66 -21.32 14.18
CA ALA A 129 5.24 -20.99 14.15
C ALA A 129 4.91 -19.80 15.07
N ILE A 130 4.03 -18.91 14.60
CA ILE A 130 3.66 -17.66 15.29
C ILE A 130 2.77 -17.89 16.53
N ASP A 131 2.15 -19.07 16.61
CA ASP A 131 1.27 -19.55 17.69
C ASP A 131 2.00 -20.49 18.66
N LYS A 132 3.30 -20.78 18.43
CA LYS A 132 4.10 -21.59 19.35
C LYS A 132 4.03 -20.99 20.76
N ALA A 133 3.76 -21.84 21.74
CA ALA A 133 3.54 -21.43 23.13
C ALA A 133 4.74 -20.62 23.66
N PRO A 134 4.55 -19.39 24.18
CA PRO A 134 5.64 -18.53 24.65
C PRO A 134 6.51 -19.15 25.75
N THR A 135 5.94 -20.09 26.52
CA THR A 135 6.61 -20.87 27.57
C THR A 135 7.66 -21.83 27.01
N THR A 136 7.53 -22.23 25.75
CA THR A 136 8.46 -23.13 25.04
C THR A 136 9.50 -22.38 24.19
N MET A 137 9.48 -21.05 24.23
CA MET A 137 10.37 -20.19 23.45
C MET A 137 11.59 -19.76 24.27
N THR A 138 12.72 -19.56 23.59
CA THR A 138 13.87 -18.85 24.20
C THR A 138 13.56 -17.35 24.33
N PRO A 139 14.30 -16.60 25.17
CA PRO A 139 14.18 -15.13 25.23
C PRO A 139 14.31 -14.45 23.86
N GLU A 140 15.24 -14.93 23.02
CA GLU A 140 15.50 -14.42 21.67
C GLU A 140 14.32 -14.71 20.73
N GLN A 141 13.72 -15.91 20.84
CA GLN A 141 12.52 -16.26 20.07
C GLN A 141 11.32 -15.41 20.49
N ARG A 142 11.14 -15.14 21.79
CA ARG A 142 10.09 -14.22 22.26
C ARG A 142 10.31 -12.80 21.75
N HIS A 143 11.55 -12.31 21.78
CA HIS A 143 11.89 -11.00 21.21
C HIS A 143 11.64 -10.95 19.70
N GLY A 144 12.06 -11.98 18.97
CA GLY A 144 11.80 -12.14 17.54
C GLY A 144 10.32 -12.18 17.19
N LEU A 145 9.51 -12.90 17.99
CA LEU A 145 8.06 -12.96 17.81
C LEU A 145 7.41 -11.59 18.05
N ALA A 146 7.86 -10.85 19.07
CA ALA A 146 7.37 -9.51 19.34
C ALA A 146 7.69 -8.56 18.18
N LEU A 147 8.92 -8.60 17.64
CA LEU A 147 9.31 -7.84 16.46
C LEU A 147 8.48 -8.24 15.23
N PHE A 148 8.29 -9.53 14.99
CA PHE A 148 7.47 -10.04 13.88
C PHE A 148 6.03 -9.53 13.97
N LYS A 149 5.38 -9.69 15.13
CA LYS A 149 4.00 -9.24 15.38
C LYS A 149 3.84 -7.73 15.23
N LYS A 150 4.87 -6.95 15.59
CA LYS A 150 4.84 -5.49 15.48
C LYS A 150 5.09 -4.99 14.05
N THR A 151 5.97 -5.64 13.30
CA THR A 151 6.57 -5.02 12.09
C THR A 151 6.37 -5.82 10.81
N CYS A 152 6.19 -7.14 10.89
CA CYS A 152 6.25 -8.02 9.71
C CYS A 152 4.92 -8.73 9.42
N ILE A 153 4.09 -8.94 10.45
CA ILE A 153 2.94 -9.84 10.41
C ILE A 153 1.95 -9.49 9.30
N THR A 154 1.72 -8.21 9.01
CA THR A 154 0.78 -7.76 7.97
C THR A 154 1.06 -8.36 6.60
N CYS A 155 2.33 -8.55 6.24
CA CYS A 155 2.71 -9.10 4.94
C CYS A 155 3.09 -10.59 5.03
N HIS A 156 3.45 -11.09 6.21
CA HIS A 156 4.04 -12.43 6.39
C HIS A 156 3.17 -13.41 7.20
N ALA A 157 1.96 -13.03 7.63
CA ALA A 157 1.07 -13.88 8.44
C ALA A 157 0.48 -15.13 7.75
N GLY A 158 0.72 -15.33 6.45
CA GLY A 158 -0.04 -16.31 5.65
C GLY A 158 -0.02 -17.76 6.17
N ARG A 159 -1.20 -18.40 6.03
CA ARG A 159 -1.61 -19.83 6.14
C ARG A 159 -1.66 -20.54 7.51
N GLU A 160 -0.99 -20.08 8.57
CA GLU A 160 -0.91 -20.88 9.82
C GLU A 160 -1.92 -20.52 10.94
N SER A 161 -2.76 -19.50 10.76
CA SER A 161 -3.62 -18.97 11.82
C SER A 161 -4.85 -19.82 12.19
N LYS A 162 -5.04 -21.01 11.60
CA LYS A 162 -6.24 -21.84 11.86
C LYS A 162 -6.17 -22.69 13.12
N ALA A 163 -5.00 -22.85 13.76
CA ALA A 163 -4.84 -23.81 14.86
C ALA A 163 -5.18 -23.26 16.26
N SER A 164 -5.15 -21.94 16.49
CA SER A 164 -5.12 -21.45 17.88
C SER A 164 -6.46 -21.30 18.60
N GLY A 165 -7.62 -21.42 17.93
CA GLY A 165 -8.95 -21.37 18.58
C GLY A 165 -9.34 -20.06 19.27
N GLU A 166 -8.37 -19.21 19.64
CA GLU A 166 -8.58 -17.84 20.06
C GLU A 166 -8.92 -17.00 18.84
N ALA A 167 -10.14 -16.45 18.85
CA ALA A 167 -10.58 -15.49 17.86
C ALA A 167 -9.58 -14.34 17.80
N TRP A 168 -8.80 -14.32 16.72
CA TRP A 168 -7.99 -13.17 16.34
C TRP A 168 -8.82 -11.90 16.51
N SER A 169 -8.23 -10.88 17.12
CA SER A 169 -8.74 -9.52 16.97
C SER A 169 -8.90 -9.27 15.47
N LYS A 170 -10.13 -9.01 15.01
CA LYS A 170 -10.44 -8.70 13.60
C LYS A 170 -9.75 -7.41 13.11
N TYR A 171 -9.06 -6.71 14.00
CA TYR A 171 -8.21 -5.58 13.65
C TYR A 171 -6.84 -6.09 13.21
N PRO A 172 -6.42 -5.80 11.96
CA PRO A 172 -5.07 -6.10 11.55
C PRO A 172 -4.11 -5.27 12.43
N LEU A 173 -3.06 -5.91 12.94
CA LEU A 173 -1.96 -5.24 13.66
C LEU A 173 -1.24 -4.18 12.79
N SER A 174 -1.64 -4.06 11.51
CA SER A 174 -1.30 -2.99 10.57
C SER A 174 -1.97 -1.64 10.85
N ASP A 175 -2.78 -1.49 11.90
CA ASP A 175 -3.26 -0.17 12.37
C ASP A 175 -2.08 0.78 12.70
N GLN A 176 -0.87 0.24 12.89
CA GLN A 176 0.36 1.05 13.00
C GLN A 176 0.82 1.70 11.69
N GLY A 177 0.16 1.42 10.55
CA GLY A 177 0.44 2.04 9.25
C GLY A 177 -0.41 3.27 8.92
N CYS A 178 -1.55 3.45 9.59
CA CYS A 178 -2.39 4.65 9.43
C CYS A 178 -2.08 5.75 10.45
N GLY A 179 -1.20 5.50 11.43
CA GLY A 179 -0.99 6.47 12.51
C GLY A 179 -2.28 6.73 13.28
N VAL A 180 -3.10 5.69 13.46
CA VAL A 180 -4.32 5.73 14.26
C VAL A 180 -4.33 4.45 15.08
N VAL A 181 -4.55 4.54 16.39
CA VAL A 181 -4.76 3.40 17.28
C VAL A 181 -6.21 3.48 17.71
N CYS A 182 -7.05 2.59 17.18
CA CYS A 182 -8.44 2.49 17.60
C CYS A 182 -8.57 1.55 18.81
N HIS A 183 -9.01 2.09 19.94
CA HIS A 183 -9.23 1.33 21.17
C HIS A 183 -10.64 0.72 21.21
N ARG A 184 -10.78 -0.35 21.99
CA ARG A 184 -12.03 -1.11 22.14
C ARG A 184 -13.15 -0.31 22.80
N ASP A 185 -12.82 0.78 23.48
CA ASP A 185 -13.73 1.73 24.10
C ASP A 185 -14.15 2.88 23.17
N GLY A 186 -13.76 2.82 21.89
CA GLY A 186 -14.07 3.86 20.89
C GLY A 186 -13.11 5.05 20.91
N ARG A 187 -12.08 5.04 21.76
CA ARG A 187 -11.04 6.06 21.75
C ARG A 187 -10.13 5.88 20.53
N ILE A 188 -9.77 6.99 19.90
CA ILE A 188 -8.87 7.03 18.75
C ILE A 188 -7.60 7.75 19.20
N ASP A 189 -6.50 7.01 19.39
CA ASP A 189 -5.19 7.56 19.73
C ASP A 189 -4.38 7.71 18.44
N PHE A 190 -4.14 8.95 18.02
CA PHE A 190 -3.18 9.21 16.96
C PHE A 190 -1.77 9.22 17.58
N PRO A 191 -0.78 8.43 17.11
CA PRO A 191 0.59 8.54 17.55
C PRO A 191 1.26 9.75 16.86
N TRP A 192 0.66 10.93 16.98
CA TRP A 192 1.40 12.17 16.86
C TRP A 192 2.11 12.35 18.19
N ARG A 193 3.42 12.08 18.24
CA ARG A 193 4.22 12.71 19.29
C ARG A 193 4.14 14.23 19.05
N LYS A 194 3.99 15.00 20.13
CA LYS A 194 3.96 16.49 20.10
C LYS A 194 5.24 17.11 19.50
N ASP A 195 6.29 16.31 19.27
CA ASP A 195 7.57 16.71 18.70
C ASP A 195 7.69 16.43 17.18
N GLY A 196 6.66 15.85 16.53
CA GLY A 196 6.68 15.55 15.10
C GLY A 196 7.60 14.40 14.69
N ALA A 197 8.25 13.71 15.64
CA ALA A 197 9.11 12.57 15.34
C ALA A 197 8.29 11.28 15.26
N ARG A 198 8.25 10.67 14.07
CA ARG A 198 7.73 9.31 13.88
C ARG A 198 8.78 8.30 14.39
N ASP A 199 8.39 7.38 15.27
CA ASP A 199 9.22 6.20 15.63
C ASP A 199 9.54 5.32 14.38
N SER A 200 8.78 5.56 13.31
CA SER A 200 9.04 5.20 11.92
C SER A 200 9.37 6.47 11.13
N ALA A 201 10.64 6.90 11.15
CA ALA A 201 11.15 7.80 10.10
C ALA A 201 10.85 7.16 8.73
N GLY A 202 9.76 7.59 8.11
CA GLY A 202 9.09 6.91 6.99
C GLY A 202 8.21 5.77 7.48
N GLY A 203 6.92 5.80 7.11
CA GLY A 203 6.10 4.59 7.12
C GLY A 203 6.87 3.46 6.46
N ALA A 204 6.65 2.22 6.86
CA ALA A 204 7.36 1.08 6.29
C ALA A 204 7.42 1.26 4.74
N PRO A 205 8.58 1.54 4.12
CA PRO A 205 8.71 1.84 2.69
C PRO A 205 8.59 0.57 1.84
N ALA A 206 7.90 -0.40 2.43
CA ALA A 206 7.47 -1.65 1.93
C ALA A 206 6.92 -1.47 0.51
N THR A 207 6.08 -0.46 0.28
CA THR A 207 5.44 -0.31 -1.01
C THR A 207 6.01 0.88 -1.79
N PRO A 208 6.10 0.80 -3.13
CA PRO A 208 6.36 1.98 -3.98
C PRO A 208 5.35 3.13 -3.75
N TYR A 209 4.23 2.84 -3.11
CA TYR A 209 3.17 3.78 -2.76
C TYR A 209 3.45 4.60 -1.49
N ASP A 210 4.48 4.28 -0.70
CA ASP A 210 4.83 5.04 0.53
C ASP A 210 5.10 6.52 0.24
N VAL A 211 5.60 6.83 -0.96
CA VAL A 211 5.82 8.22 -1.39
C VAL A 211 4.54 9.07 -1.31
N HIS A 212 3.37 8.44 -1.45
CA HIS A 212 2.06 9.07 -1.39
C HIS A 212 1.44 9.07 0.02
N ASN A 213 2.02 8.32 0.95
CA ASN A 213 1.58 8.24 2.36
C ASN A 213 2.32 9.25 3.25
N ARG A 214 2.52 10.46 2.73
CA ARG A 214 3.17 11.58 3.41
C ARG A 214 2.28 12.81 3.37
N ALA A 215 1.65 13.13 4.50
CA ALA A 215 0.87 14.36 4.62
C ALA A 215 1.77 15.59 4.40
N PRO A 216 1.29 16.63 3.70
CA PRO A 216 2.00 17.90 3.59
C PRO A 216 2.18 18.52 4.98
N VAL A 217 3.35 19.10 5.24
CA VAL A 217 3.59 19.88 6.48
C VAL A 217 3.19 21.32 6.22
N ILE A 218 2.03 21.73 6.74
CA ILE A 218 1.47 23.07 6.52
C ILE A 218 1.56 23.85 7.83
N THR A 219 2.20 25.01 7.78
CA THR A 219 2.26 25.92 8.92
C THR A 219 1.09 26.90 8.88
N GLY A 220 0.65 27.37 10.06
CA GLY A 220 -0.39 28.41 10.14
C GLY A 220 -1.82 27.95 9.83
N LEU A 221 -2.12 26.66 9.95
CA LEU A 221 -3.50 26.17 9.83
C LEU A 221 -4.42 26.86 10.87
N SER A 222 -5.63 27.19 10.47
CA SER A 222 -6.72 27.57 11.37
C SER A 222 -7.19 26.36 12.18
N ALA A 223 -8.04 26.59 13.19
CA ALA A 223 -8.65 25.50 13.95
C ALA A 223 -9.51 24.59 13.06
N GLN A 224 -10.23 25.18 12.08
CA GLN A 224 -11.05 24.44 11.14
C GLN A 224 -10.20 23.61 10.17
N GLU A 225 -9.10 24.17 9.65
CA GLU A 225 -8.22 23.43 8.72
C GLU A 225 -7.47 22.31 9.46
N ARG A 226 -7.02 22.50 10.70
CA ARG A 226 -6.47 21.40 11.52
C ARG A 226 -7.48 20.28 11.73
N ARG A 227 -8.73 20.64 12.02
CA ARG A 227 -9.80 19.63 12.16
C ARG A 227 -10.04 18.90 10.85
N GLY A 228 -9.98 19.63 9.73
CA GLY A 228 -10.06 19.06 8.39
C GLY A 228 -8.92 18.11 8.07
N GLU A 229 -7.69 18.44 8.46
CA GLU A 229 -6.51 17.58 8.31
C GLU A 229 -6.73 16.24 9.02
N GLU A 230 -7.10 16.27 10.31
CA GLU A 230 -7.37 15.05 11.09
C GLU A 230 -8.42 14.17 10.41
N LEU A 231 -9.53 14.77 9.96
CA LEU A 231 -10.62 14.07 9.31
C LEU A 231 -10.19 13.51 7.93
N TYR A 232 -9.43 14.28 7.16
CA TYR A 232 -8.92 13.86 5.87
C TYR A 232 -7.96 12.67 6.01
N GLN A 233 -6.99 12.76 6.92
CA GLN A 233 -6.00 11.69 7.12
C GLN A 233 -6.67 10.42 7.65
N ALA A 234 -7.70 10.54 8.49
CA ALA A 234 -8.43 9.40 9.02
C ALA A 234 -9.37 8.72 8.01
N ASN A 235 -9.96 9.48 7.07
CA ASN A 235 -11.10 8.99 6.26
C ASN A 235 -10.88 9.06 4.75
N CYS A 236 -10.19 10.09 4.27
CA CYS A 236 -10.06 10.39 2.85
C CYS A 236 -8.75 9.86 2.27
N ALA A 237 -7.66 9.93 3.05
CA ALA A 237 -6.31 9.55 2.64
C ALA A 237 -6.19 8.07 2.25
N PHE A 238 -7.10 7.21 2.70
CA PHE A 238 -7.15 5.81 2.27
C PHE A 238 -7.31 5.66 0.75
N CYS A 239 -8.11 6.53 0.11
CA CYS A 239 -8.28 6.54 -1.35
C CYS A 239 -7.51 7.68 -2.02
N HIS A 240 -7.47 8.86 -1.41
CA HIS A 240 -6.86 10.06 -2.00
C HIS A 240 -5.38 10.22 -1.67
N ALA A 241 -4.78 9.27 -0.95
CA ALA A 241 -3.45 9.36 -0.38
C ALA A 241 -3.29 10.51 0.64
N MET A 242 -2.26 10.43 1.49
CA MET A 242 -2.04 11.47 2.51
C MET A 242 -1.59 12.79 1.89
N ASP A 243 -0.88 12.70 0.76
CA ASP A 243 -0.40 13.83 -0.05
C ASP A 243 -1.44 14.36 -1.06
N GLY A 244 -2.66 13.81 -1.10
CA GLY A 244 -3.71 14.21 -2.03
C GLY A 244 -3.54 13.71 -3.47
N SER A 245 -2.49 12.94 -3.76
CA SER A 245 -2.20 12.48 -5.13
C SER A 245 -3.18 11.46 -5.68
N GLY A 246 -3.93 10.76 -4.81
CA GLY A 246 -4.66 9.53 -5.17
C GLY A 246 -3.73 8.38 -5.60
N GLY A 247 -2.42 8.55 -5.44
CA GLY A 247 -1.40 7.64 -5.96
C GLY A 247 -1.11 6.46 -5.05
N ASN A 248 -1.76 6.33 -3.90
CA ASN A 248 -1.56 5.19 -3.00
C ASN A 248 -2.15 3.89 -3.59
N TRP A 249 -1.87 2.75 -2.95
CA TRP A 249 -2.30 1.43 -3.45
C TRP A 249 -3.80 1.36 -3.75
N ILE A 250 -4.67 1.84 -2.85
CA ILE A 250 -6.11 1.77 -3.14
C ILE A 250 -6.49 2.77 -4.24
N GLY A 251 -6.10 4.03 -4.12
CA GLY A 251 -6.49 5.10 -5.03
C GLY A 251 -6.16 4.81 -6.49
N ALA A 252 -4.98 4.25 -6.75
CA ALA A 252 -4.51 3.92 -8.10
C ALA A 252 -5.20 2.69 -8.73
N PHE A 253 -5.89 1.86 -7.93
CA PHE A 253 -6.56 0.63 -8.39
C PHE A 253 -8.09 0.78 -8.50
N LEU A 254 -8.67 1.90 -8.04
CA LEU A 254 -10.09 2.17 -8.24
C LEU A 254 -10.41 2.36 -9.74
N ASP A 255 -11.65 2.05 -10.12
CA ASP A 255 -12.18 2.34 -11.46
C ASP A 255 -13.43 3.24 -11.33
N PRO A 256 -13.34 4.54 -11.70
CA PRO A 256 -12.13 5.25 -12.09
C PRO A 256 -11.17 5.47 -10.90
N PRO A 257 -9.86 5.71 -11.14
CA PRO A 257 -8.89 6.00 -10.08
C PRO A 257 -9.29 7.21 -9.24
N ALA A 258 -8.82 7.26 -8.00
CA ALA A 258 -8.95 8.46 -7.18
C ALA A 258 -8.31 9.65 -7.90
N ARG A 259 -9.03 10.76 -7.98
CA ARG A 259 -8.50 11.97 -8.64
C ARG A 259 -7.31 12.50 -7.85
N ASN A 260 -6.28 12.93 -8.58
CA ASN A 260 -5.17 13.68 -8.03
C ASN A 260 -5.65 15.08 -7.65
N LEU A 261 -5.76 15.35 -6.34
CA LEU A 261 -6.20 16.64 -5.80
C LEU A 261 -5.18 17.76 -6.02
N ASN A 262 -3.94 17.41 -6.37
CA ASN A 262 -2.89 18.36 -6.75
C ASN A 262 -2.92 18.75 -8.24
N ASP A 263 -3.79 18.13 -9.05
CA ASP A 263 -3.89 18.44 -10.48
C ASP A 263 -4.30 19.92 -10.70
N PRO A 264 -3.44 20.74 -11.34
CA PRO A 264 -3.73 22.15 -11.59
C PRO A 264 -5.04 22.39 -12.34
N GLU A 265 -5.41 21.51 -13.27
CA GLU A 265 -6.65 21.67 -14.02
C GLU A 265 -7.88 21.37 -13.16
N LEU A 266 -7.77 20.39 -12.26
CA LEU A 266 -8.84 20.07 -11.31
C LEU A 266 -9.01 21.22 -10.32
N ARG A 267 -7.90 21.72 -9.75
CA ARG A 267 -7.86 22.88 -8.85
C ARG A 267 -8.52 24.11 -9.48
N ALA A 268 -8.24 24.39 -10.75
CA ALA A 268 -8.80 25.54 -11.46
C ALA A 268 -10.32 25.44 -11.70
N ARG A 269 -10.87 24.22 -11.69
CA ARG A 269 -12.29 23.95 -11.96
C ARG A 269 -13.15 23.86 -10.70
N LEU A 270 -12.56 23.64 -9.53
CA LEU A 270 -13.29 23.44 -8.28
C LEU A 270 -13.24 24.72 -7.43
N ASP A 271 -14.42 25.25 -7.12
CA ASP A 271 -14.59 26.25 -6.07
C ASP A 271 -14.90 25.58 -4.71
N HIS A 272 -14.86 26.36 -3.64
CA HIS A 272 -15.15 25.89 -2.28
C HIS A 272 -16.49 25.16 -2.18
N GLY A 273 -17.53 25.73 -2.80
CA GLY A 273 -18.86 25.12 -2.83
C GLY A 273 -18.88 23.77 -3.56
N SER A 274 -18.07 23.59 -4.61
CA SER A 274 -17.94 22.34 -5.34
C SER A 274 -17.26 21.27 -4.52
N VAL A 275 -16.20 21.61 -3.77
CA VAL A 275 -15.51 20.67 -2.88
C VAL A 275 -16.48 20.16 -1.81
N ILE A 276 -17.22 21.07 -1.16
CA ILE A 276 -18.25 20.70 -0.18
C ILE A 276 -19.30 19.78 -0.80
N ARG A 277 -19.85 20.14 -1.97
CA ARG A 277 -20.87 19.31 -2.65
C ARG A 277 -20.35 17.92 -2.96
N VAL A 278 -19.12 17.80 -3.48
CA VAL A 278 -18.50 16.51 -3.81
C VAL A 278 -18.33 15.64 -2.58
N ILE A 279 -17.86 16.19 -1.46
CA ILE A 279 -17.70 15.43 -0.21
C ILE A 279 -19.08 15.03 0.33
N ARG A 280 -20.01 15.99 0.40
CA ARG A 280 -21.35 15.80 0.97
C ARG A 280 -22.18 14.77 0.20
N ASP A 281 -22.24 14.92 -1.12
CA ASP A 281 -23.15 14.20 -2.00
C ASP A 281 -22.47 13.04 -2.76
N GLY A 282 -21.14 12.96 -2.72
CA GLY A 282 -20.35 11.96 -3.44
C GLY A 282 -20.30 12.24 -4.95
N LEU A 283 -19.70 11.30 -5.70
CA LEU A 283 -19.65 11.34 -7.17
C LEU A 283 -20.26 10.08 -7.75
N SER A 284 -21.41 10.23 -8.41
CA SER A 284 -22.12 9.15 -9.09
C SER A 284 -21.24 8.46 -10.13
N GLY A 285 -21.28 7.12 -10.17
CA GLY A 285 -20.44 6.32 -11.07
C GLY A 285 -18.97 6.18 -10.61
N THR A 286 -18.65 6.52 -9.37
CA THR A 286 -17.32 6.36 -8.78
C THR A 286 -17.39 5.70 -7.39
N SER A 287 -16.23 5.38 -6.82
CA SER A 287 -16.15 4.90 -5.44
C SER A 287 -16.27 6.00 -4.37
N MET A 288 -16.35 7.29 -4.78
CA MET A 288 -16.48 8.41 -3.85
C MET A 288 -17.94 8.53 -3.37
N SER A 289 -18.21 7.96 -2.20
CA SER A 289 -19.54 7.93 -1.57
C SER A 289 -19.96 9.28 -0.98
N ALA A 290 -21.25 9.44 -0.71
CA ALA A 290 -21.81 10.62 -0.04
C ALA A 290 -21.54 10.59 1.47
N TRP A 291 -20.77 11.55 1.99
CA TRP A 291 -20.37 11.58 3.40
C TRP A 291 -21.40 12.22 4.34
N LYS A 292 -22.44 12.88 3.81
CA LYS A 292 -23.51 13.52 4.61
C LYS A 292 -24.28 12.61 5.57
N ARG A 293 -24.15 11.29 5.42
CA ARG A 293 -24.79 10.32 6.31
C ARG A 293 -23.96 10.01 7.57
N VAL A 294 -22.68 10.34 7.56
CA VAL A 294 -21.71 9.98 8.62
C VAL A 294 -20.86 11.16 9.09
N MET A 295 -20.92 12.30 8.39
CA MET A 295 -20.28 13.55 8.78
C MET A 295 -21.31 14.67 8.84
N THR A 296 -21.14 15.57 9.83
CA THR A 296 -21.87 16.83 9.95
C THR A 296 -21.41 17.85 8.89
N GLU A 297 -22.24 18.87 8.61
CA GLU A 297 -21.86 19.93 7.68
C GLU A 297 -20.58 20.67 8.11
N ASP A 298 -20.38 20.88 9.41
CA ASP A 298 -19.14 21.49 9.95
C ASP A 298 -17.90 20.61 9.70
N GLN A 299 -18.04 19.29 9.84
CA GLN A 299 -16.95 18.35 9.54
C GLN A 299 -16.64 18.32 8.04
N ILE A 300 -17.67 18.37 7.19
CA ILE A 300 -17.50 18.44 5.73
C ILE A 300 -16.81 19.75 5.35
N ALA A 301 -17.24 20.88 5.90
CA ALA A 301 -16.64 22.19 5.68
C ALA A 301 -15.18 22.22 6.16
N ALA A 302 -14.87 21.58 7.29
CA ALA A 302 -13.51 21.45 7.78
C ALA A 302 -12.61 20.67 6.81
N VAL A 303 -13.06 19.51 6.31
CA VAL A 303 -12.31 18.74 5.29
C VAL A 303 -12.12 19.56 4.02
N ALA A 304 -13.15 20.25 3.55
CA ALA A 304 -13.05 21.11 2.37
C ALA A 304 -11.99 22.21 2.54
N ALA A 305 -12.02 22.92 3.68
CA ALA A 305 -11.04 23.94 4.01
C ALA A 305 -9.61 23.39 4.03
N TYR A 306 -9.40 22.20 4.61
CA TYR A 306 -8.08 21.56 4.58
C TYR A 306 -7.66 21.14 3.17
N VAL A 307 -8.54 20.52 2.38
CA VAL A 307 -8.24 20.11 1.00
C VAL A 307 -7.81 21.31 0.16
N GLU A 308 -8.53 22.43 0.30
CA GLU A 308 -8.19 23.67 -0.38
C GLU A 308 -6.84 24.19 0.10
N LYS A 309 -6.63 24.28 1.42
CA LYS A 309 -5.39 24.77 2.00
C LYS A 309 -4.17 23.93 1.62
N ALA A 310 -4.33 22.61 1.62
CA ALA A 310 -3.25 21.65 1.44
C ALA A 310 -2.90 21.42 -0.02
N PHE A 311 -3.92 21.37 -0.88
CA PHE A 311 -3.76 20.89 -2.25
C PHE A 311 -4.12 21.94 -3.29
N PHE A 312 -4.92 22.97 -2.97
CA PHE A 312 -5.40 23.96 -3.95
C PHE A 312 -4.79 25.35 -3.77
N ASP A 313 -4.32 25.70 -2.57
CA ASP A 313 -3.47 26.85 -2.37
C ASP A 313 -2.08 26.54 -2.96
N ARG A 314 -1.37 27.57 -3.45
CA ARG A 314 0.05 27.43 -3.79
C ARG A 314 0.86 27.50 -2.51
N VAL A 315 0.82 26.45 -1.69
CA VAL A 315 1.80 26.30 -0.60
C VAL A 315 3.14 25.97 -1.27
N PRO A 316 4.23 26.73 -1.04
CA PRO A 316 5.56 26.33 -1.49
C PRO A 316 5.89 25.00 -0.81
N GLN A 317 5.79 23.90 -1.55
CA GLN A 317 6.37 22.63 -1.16
C GLN A 317 7.88 22.86 -1.05
N GLN A 318 8.48 22.65 0.11
CA GLN A 318 9.95 22.67 0.18
C GLN A 318 10.47 21.62 -0.80
N PRO A 319 11.51 21.93 -1.60
CA PRO A 319 12.07 20.98 -2.54
C PRO A 319 12.57 19.76 -1.75
N GLY A 320 11.84 18.65 -1.88
CA GLY A 320 12.29 17.35 -1.40
C GLY A 320 13.62 17.03 -2.07
N GLY A 321 14.68 16.98 -1.27
CA GLY A 321 16.03 16.76 -1.74
C GLY A 321 16.14 15.46 -2.54
N VAL A 322 16.21 15.61 -3.87
CA VAL A 322 16.85 14.63 -4.74
C VAL A 322 18.31 15.06 -4.82
N GLN A 323 19.16 14.44 -4.01
CA GLN A 323 20.58 14.36 -4.36
C GLN A 323 20.75 13.18 -5.31
N ARG A 324 21.42 13.48 -6.41
CA ARG A 324 21.79 12.62 -7.53
C ARG A 324 22.61 11.42 -7.08
#